data_AF-A0A1G3R2K6-F1
#
_entry.id   AF-A0A1G3R2K6-F1
#
_cell.length_a   1.000
_cell.length_b   1.000
_cell.length_c   1.000
_cell.angle_alpha   90.00
_cell.angle_beta   90.00
_cell.angle_gamma   90.00
#
_symmetry.space_group_name_H-M   'P 1'
#
loop_
_entity.id
_entity.type
_entity.pdbx_description
1 polymer ?
#
loop_
_entity_poly.entity_id
_entity_poly.type
_entity_poly.pdbx_seq_one_letter_code
_entity_poly.pdbx_strand_id
1 'polypeptide(L)'
;MHFHIARKGHVFEPGKHFAQCHASTVLLLGDDALCAWFGGSHEGHPDVAIWAARRSRGAWSDPTVVADADGVPCWNPVLMGDGDRIFLFFKGGPNPRTWRTLMVVSVDGGRTWSPPKELVHGDVGGRGPAKNKAIVLSDGAWLAPSSVETDACWDAFVDRSCDCGENWSRSGLVPIDHGSLRGKGIIQPTLWESAPGTVHMLLRSSEGSIYRSDSRDLGESWCPACATGLPNNNSGIDLVRMADRRLVLVFNPVAGDWGARTPIVCRMSEDNGETWCENFVLDHNEKPKDKQDGEFSYPAIVAEQDRVFITYTWKRRTIEFCELTVS
;
A
#
# COMPACT_ATOMS: atom_id res chain seq x y z
N MET A 1 25.16 0.63 5.09
CA MET A 1 23.75 0.73 4.69
C MET A 1 23.22 2.04 5.23
N HIS A 2 23.10 3.04 4.38
CA HIS A 2 22.66 4.38 4.75
C HIS A 2 21.54 4.86 3.83
N PHE A 3 20.59 5.56 4.43
CA PHE A 3 19.59 6.32 3.72
C PHE A 3 19.97 7.80 3.81
N HIS A 4 19.82 8.51 2.70
CA HIS A 4 20.02 9.96 2.64
C HIS A 4 18.75 10.61 2.11
N ILE A 5 18.23 11.61 2.83
CA ILE A 5 17.05 12.36 2.37
C ILE A 5 17.48 13.29 1.24
N ALA A 6 17.07 12.97 0.01
CA ALA A 6 17.23 13.86 -1.13
C ALA A 6 16.11 14.90 -1.17
N ARG A 7 14.89 14.50 -0.76
CA ARG A 7 13.73 15.40 -0.67
C ARG A 7 12.76 14.93 0.39
N LYS A 8 12.12 15.88 1.06
CA LYS A 8 10.97 15.63 1.93
C LYS A 8 10.04 16.85 1.92
N GLY A 9 8.74 16.62 1.86
CA GLY A 9 7.74 17.67 2.00
C GLY A 9 6.32 17.19 1.75
N HIS A 10 5.36 18.00 2.16
CA HIS A 10 3.95 17.73 1.95
C HIS A 10 3.57 17.82 0.47
N VAL A 11 2.68 16.93 0.03
CA VAL A 11 2.09 16.94 -1.32
C VAL A 11 1.19 18.17 -1.51
N PHE A 12 0.49 18.60 -0.45
CA PHE A 12 -0.36 19.79 -0.43
C PHE A 12 -0.45 20.36 0.99
N GLU A 13 -0.96 21.57 1.13
CA GLU A 13 -1.08 22.27 2.41
C GLU A 13 -2.02 21.52 3.39
N PRO A 14 -1.58 21.21 4.62
CA PRO A 14 -2.38 20.46 5.59
C PRO A 14 -3.73 21.10 5.89
N GLY A 15 -4.81 20.34 5.73
CA GLY A 15 -6.17 20.78 6.05
C GLY A 15 -6.81 21.76 5.06
N LYS A 16 -6.15 22.06 3.93
CA LYS A 16 -6.68 22.98 2.90
C LYS A 16 -7.86 22.41 2.12
N HIS A 17 -7.82 21.11 1.78
CA HIS A 17 -8.75 20.51 0.81
C HIS A 17 -9.84 19.62 1.42
N PHE A 18 -9.57 19.00 2.57
CA PHE A 18 -10.49 18.08 3.25
C PHE A 18 -10.19 18.04 4.74
N ALA A 19 -11.17 17.59 5.53
CA ALA A 19 -11.00 17.40 6.96
C ALA A 19 -10.10 16.20 7.27
N GLN A 20 -10.16 15.13 6.47
CA GLN A 20 -9.27 13.98 6.57
C GLN A 20 -8.83 13.42 5.21
N CYS A 21 -7.58 12.99 5.14
CA CYS A 21 -7.04 12.13 4.07
C CYS A 21 -6.23 10.96 4.62
N HIS A 22 -6.10 9.89 3.84
CA HIS A 22 -5.36 8.70 4.26
C HIS A 22 -5.03 7.76 3.08
N ALA A 23 -4.20 6.75 3.37
CA ALA A 23 -3.83 5.65 2.48
C ALA A 23 -3.33 6.13 1.10
N SER A 24 -2.17 6.78 1.10
CA SER A 24 -1.52 7.24 -0.13
C SER A 24 -0.94 6.10 -0.95
N THR A 25 -0.82 6.33 -2.26
CA THR A 25 -0.06 5.55 -3.23
C THR A 25 0.77 6.51 -4.10
N VAL A 26 1.86 6.03 -4.69
CA VAL A 26 2.76 6.82 -5.54
C VAL A 26 3.21 6.02 -6.76
N LEU A 27 3.26 6.67 -7.92
CA LEU A 27 3.76 6.15 -9.17
C LEU A 27 4.74 7.14 -9.79
N LEU A 28 5.88 6.65 -10.28
CA LEU A 28 6.84 7.47 -11.01
C LEU A 28 6.44 7.62 -12.48
N LEU A 29 6.64 8.80 -13.02
CA LEU A 29 6.38 9.16 -14.41
C LEU A 29 7.65 9.78 -15.01
N GLY A 30 8.76 9.02 -14.98
CA GLY A 30 10.11 9.55 -15.18
C GLY A 30 10.53 10.42 -14.00
N ASP A 31 11.00 11.64 -14.25
CA ASP A 31 11.37 12.62 -13.20
C ASP A 31 10.15 13.24 -12.47
N ASP A 32 8.96 13.02 -13.02
CA ASP A 32 7.68 13.41 -12.44
C ASP A 32 7.10 12.28 -11.58
N ALA A 33 6.07 12.58 -10.79
CA ALA A 33 5.38 11.58 -9.99
C ALA A 33 3.87 11.85 -9.97
N LEU A 34 3.10 10.79 -9.72
CA LEU A 34 1.68 10.87 -9.42
C LEU A 34 1.45 10.29 -8.03
N CYS A 35 0.78 11.04 -7.16
CA CYS A 35 0.37 10.57 -5.84
C CYS A 35 -1.15 10.61 -5.74
N ALA A 36 -1.76 9.56 -5.21
CA ALA A 36 -3.19 9.49 -4.96
C ALA A 36 -3.48 9.01 -3.54
N TRP A 37 -4.63 9.38 -2.99
CA TRP A 37 -5.09 9.06 -1.63
C TRP A 37 -6.61 9.18 -1.57
N PHE A 38 -7.25 8.64 -0.53
CA PHE A 38 -8.66 8.96 -0.29
C PHE A 38 -8.80 10.15 0.65
N GLY A 39 -9.80 10.99 0.44
CA GLY A 39 -10.02 12.20 1.22
C GLY A 39 -11.48 12.66 1.21
N GLY A 40 -11.92 13.23 2.34
CA GLY A 40 -13.29 13.69 2.56
C GLY A 40 -13.52 14.19 3.99
N SER A 41 -14.75 14.10 4.48
CA SER A 41 -15.12 14.55 5.83
C SER A 41 -14.48 13.69 6.93
N HIS A 42 -14.62 12.36 6.82
CA HIS A 42 -13.91 11.39 7.65
C HIS A 42 -13.90 10.03 6.95
N GLU A 43 -13.03 9.13 7.40
CA GLU A 43 -12.98 7.75 6.91
C GLU A 43 -14.37 7.08 6.92
N GLY A 44 -14.79 6.57 5.76
CA GLY A 44 -16.10 5.94 5.54
C GLY A 44 -17.30 6.86 5.37
N HIS A 45 -17.11 8.17 5.34
CA HIS A 45 -18.18 9.09 5.01
C HIS A 45 -18.54 9.03 3.51
N PRO A 46 -19.83 9.14 3.11
CA PRO A 46 -20.28 9.11 1.71
C PRO A 46 -19.59 10.08 0.73
N ASP A 47 -18.95 11.14 1.23
CA ASP A 47 -18.23 12.13 0.43
C ASP A 47 -16.75 11.78 0.17
N VAL A 48 -16.27 10.66 0.72
CA VAL A 48 -14.87 10.26 0.53
C VAL A 48 -14.68 9.80 -0.91
N ALA A 49 -13.83 10.55 -1.63
CA ALA A 49 -13.43 10.27 -3.00
C ALA A 49 -11.92 9.96 -3.05
N ILE A 50 -11.45 9.50 -4.22
CA ILE A 50 -10.03 9.39 -4.51
C ILE A 50 -9.53 10.69 -5.13
N TRP A 51 -8.54 11.28 -4.48
CA TRP A 51 -7.87 12.49 -4.90
C TRP A 51 -6.46 12.15 -5.40
N ALA A 52 -5.96 12.95 -6.33
CA ALA A 52 -4.58 12.86 -6.78
C ALA A 52 -3.96 14.24 -7.02
N ALA A 53 -2.64 14.29 -6.89
CA ALA A 53 -1.81 15.41 -7.32
C ALA A 53 -0.65 14.89 -8.15
N ARG A 54 -0.29 15.64 -9.20
CA ARG A 54 0.84 15.35 -10.07
C ARG A 54 2.01 16.23 -9.70
N ARG A 55 3.17 15.64 -9.50
CA ARG A 55 4.44 16.35 -9.36
C ARG A 55 5.04 16.57 -10.73
N SER A 56 5.26 17.83 -11.09
CA SER A 56 5.85 18.22 -12.37
C SER A 56 6.95 19.25 -12.11
N ARG A 57 8.16 19.02 -12.66
CA ARG A 57 9.29 19.97 -12.52
C ARG A 57 9.57 20.38 -11.07
N GLY A 58 9.42 19.44 -10.13
CA GLY A 58 9.69 19.68 -8.71
C GLY A 58 8.52 20.16 -7.86
N ALA A 59 7.37 20.52 -8.44
CA ALA A 59 6.22 21.06 -7.72
C ALA A 59 4.97 20.17 -7.88
N TRP A 60 4.17 20.08 -6.83
CA TRP A 60 2.88 19.39 -6.85
C TRP A 60 1.78 20.31 -7.40
N SER A 61 0.88 19.77 -8.21
CA SER A 61 -0.37 20.43 -8.56
C SER A 61 -1.30 20.50 -7.34
N ASP A 62 -2.31 21.37 -7.38
CA ASP A 62 -3.43 21.24 -6.43
C ASP A 62 -4.10 19.86 -6.62
N PRO A 63 -4.58 19.24 -5.53
CA PRO A 63 -5.33 17.99 -5.59
C PRO A 63 -6.60 18.10 -6.44
N THR A 64 -6.89 17.04 -7.20
CA THR A 64 -8.11 16.89 -8.00
C THR A 64 -8.75 15.53 -7.71
N VAL A 65 -10.09 15.46 -7.81
CA VAL A 65 -10.81 14.18 -7.72
C VAL A 65 -10.55 13.40 -9.01
N VAL A 66 -10.13 12.14 -8.87
CA VAL A 66 -9.83 11.25 -10.00
C VAL A 66 -10.73 10.02 -10.04
N ALA A 67 -11.37 9.68 -8.93
CA ALA A 67 -12.41 8.66 -8.88
C ALA A 67 -13.34 8.89 -7.69
N ASP A 68 -14.61 8.54 -7.86
CA ASP A 68 -15.64 8.46 -6.83
C ASP A 68 -16.54 7.23 -7.08
N ALA A 69 -17.53 7.03 -6.22
CA ALA A 69 -18.49 5.93 -6.32
C ALA A 69 -19.91 6.39 -5.94
N ASP A 70 -20.33 7.55 -6.47
CA ASP A 70 -21.70 8.09 -6.39
C ASP A 70 -22.35 7.98 -4.99
N GLY A 71 -21.82 8.74 -4.02
CA GLY A 71 -22.37 8.79 -2.65
C GLY A 71 -22.03 7.56 -1.79
N VAL A 72 -21.07 6.75 -2.22
CA VAL A 72 -20.48 5.67 -1.44
C VAL A 72 -19.00 5.98 -1.19
N PRO A 73 -18.48 5.79 0.04
CA PRO A 73 -17.08 6.08 0.34
C PRO A 73 -16.12 5.25 -0.51
N CYS A 74 -15.07 5.92 -0.97
CA CYS A 74 -13.92 5.34 -1.66
C CYS A 74 -12.73 5.12 -0.71
N TRP A 75 -11.92 4.10 -0.98
CA TRP A 75 -10.82 3.71 -0.08
C TRP A 75 -9.60 3.18 -0.82
N ASN A 76 -8.47 3.17 -0.11
CA ASN A 76 -7.22 2.47 -0.42
C ASN A 76 -6.85 2.49 -1.91
N PRO A 77 -6.61 3.68 -2.51
CA PRO A 77 -6.17 3.76 -3.89
C PRO A 77 -4.80 3.11 -4.08
N VAL A 78 -4.60 2.46 -5.22
CA VAL A 78 -3.35 1.84 -5.61
C VAL A 78 -3.07 2.17 -7.08
N LEU A 79 -1.95 2.84 -7.33
CA LEU A 79 -1.48 3.14 -8.68
C LEU A 79 -0.59 2.00 -9.21
N MET A 80 -0.71 1.73 -10.50
CA MET A 80 0.17 0.83 -11.26
C MET A 80 0.35 1.38 -12.68
N GLY A 81 1.59 1.41 -13.16
CA GLY A 81 1.89 1.73 -14.56
C GLY A 81 2.10 0.45 -15.39
N ASP A 82 1.67 0.48 -16.63
CA ASP A 82 1.96 -0.54 -17.64
C ASP A 82 2.03 0.11 -19.04
N GLY A 83 3.24 0.24 -19.58
CA GLY A 83 3.49 1.05 -20.77
C GLY A 83 2.99 2.49 -20.59
N ASP A 84 2.15 2.95 -21.52
CA ASP A 84 1.54 4.29 -21.49
C ASP A 84 0.26 4.35 -20.64
N ARG A 85 -0.17 3.23 -20.06
CA ARG A 85 -1.39 3.14 -19.24
C ARG A 85 -1.05 3.28 -17.76
N ILE A 86 -1.90 4.01 -17.06
CA ILE A 86 -1.89 4.09 -15.60
C ILE A 86 -3.21 3.54 -15.10
N PHE A 87 -3.14 2.52 -14.27
CA PHE A 87 -4.26 1.94 -13.56
C PHE A 87 -4.32 2.54 -12.16
N LEU A 88 -5.53 2.93 -11.75
CA LEU A 88 -5.84 3.30 -10.37
C LEU A 88 -6.94 2.37 -9.88
N PHE A 89 -6.56 1.45 -9.00
CA PHE A 89 -7.49 0.56 -8.30
C PHE A 89 -7.91 1.21 -6.99
N PHE A 90 -9.18 1.05 -6.60
CA PHE A 90 -9.69 1.56 -5.34
C PHE A 90 -10.87 0.72 -4.86
N LYS A 91 -11.29 0.91 -3.61
CA LYS A 91 -12.49 0.26 -3.08
C LYS A 91 -13.65 1.23 -3.05
N GLY A 92 -14.84 0.77 -3.46
CA GLY A 92 -16.09 1.49 -3.28
C GLY A 92 -17.04 0.66 -2.43
N GLY A 93 -17.52 1.20 -1.32
CA GLY A 93 -18.43 0.49 -0.43
C GLY A 93 -18.38 1.00 1.01
N PRO A 94 -19.43 0.78 1.81
CA PRO A 94 -19.53 1.37 3.14
C PRO A 94 -18.49 0.81 4.14
N ASN A 95 -17.94 -0.39 3.89
CA ASN A 95 -16.93 -1.01 4.75
C ASN A 95 -16.26 -2.22 4.06
N PRO A 96 -15.15 -2.75 4.62
CA PRO A 96 -14.40 -3.87 4.03
C PRO A 96 -15.18 -5.16 3.78
N ARG A 97 -16.26 -5.43 4.52
CA ARG A 97 -17.05 -6.67 4.34
C ARG A 97 -17.90 -6.64 3.07
N THR A 98 -18.26 -5.46 2.58
CA THR A 98 -19.22 -5.31 1.48
C THR A 98 -18.73 -4.46 0.33
N TRP A 99 -17.51 -3.91 0.42
CA TRP A 99 -16.93 -3.12 -0.66
C TRP A 99 -16.65 -3.96 -1.91
N ARG A 100 -16.54 -3.25 -3.03
CA ARG A 100 -16.11 -3.79 -4.32
C ARG A 100 -14.79 -3.16 -4.71
N THR A 101 -14.05 -3.85 -5.57
CA THR A 101 -12.84 -3.27 -6.17
C THR A 101 -13.20 -2.66 -7.51
N LEU A 102 -12.91 -1.37 -7.63
CA LEU A 102 -13.13 -0.56 -8.82
C LEU A 102 -11.78 -0.15 -9.40
N MET A 103 -11.79 0.15 -10.69
CA MET A 103 -10.62 0.55 -11.45
C MET A 103 -10.98 1.68 -12.41
N VAL A 104 -10.11 2.67 -12.51
CA VAL A 104 -10.09 3.66 -13.60
C VAL A 104 -8.72 3.63 -14.28
N VAL A 105 -8.69 3.99 -15.56
CA VAL A 105 -7.48 3.96 -16.39
C VAL A 105 -7.22 5.33 -16.99
N SER A 106 -5.97 5.76 -16.96
CA SER A 106 -5.48 6.92 -17.69
C SER A 106 -4.52 6.48 -18.80
N VAL A 107 -4.59 7.17 -19.94
CA VAL A 107 -3.71 6.97 -21.11
C VAL A 107 -2.95 8.25 -21.49
N ASP A 108 -2.99 9.26 -20.62
CA ASP A 108 -2.41 10.59 -20.86
C ASP A 108 -1.54 11.06 -19.68
N GLY A 109 -0.95 10.10 -18.96
CA GLY A 109 -0.06 10.36 -17.83
C GLY A 109 -0.78 10.86 -16.57
N GLY A 110 -2.01 10.41 -16.34
CA GLY A 110 -2.80 10.68 -15.14
C GLY A 110 -3.57 11.99 -15.18
N ARG A 111 -3.79 12.57 -16.37
CA ARG A 111 -4.51 13.86 -16.53
C ARG A 111 -6.01 13.66 -16.65
N THR A 112 -6.42 12.62 -17.38
CA THR A 112 -7.82 12.19 -17.48
C THR A 112 -7.93 10.71 -17.18
N TRP A 113 -9.12 10.29 -16.77
CA TRP A 113 -9.42 8.94 -16.31
C TRP A 113 -10.69 8.43 -16.96
N SER A 114 -10.72 7.13 -17.26
CA SER A 114 -11.93 6.45 -17.73
C SER A 114 -13.02 6.46 -16.65
N PRO A 115 -14.29 6.20 -17.01
CA PRO A 115 -15.30 5.84 -16.03
C PRO A 115 -14.87 4.62 -15.19
N PRO A 116 -15.30 4.52 -13.91
CA PRO A 116 -15.02 3.36 -13.06
C PRO A 116 -15.61 2.07 -13.60
N LYS A 117 -14.84 0.97 -13.51
CA LYS A 117 -15.26 -0.40 -13.83
C LYS A 117 -14.97 -1.30 -12.63
N GLU A 118 -15.86 -2.27 -12.35
CA GLU A 118 -15.56 -3.34 -11.40
C GLU A 118 -14.41 -4.20 -11.89
N LEU A 119 -13.44 -4.48 -11.02
CA LEU A 119 -12.28 -5.30 -11.37
C LEU A 119 -12.70 -6.74 -11.72
N VAL A 120 -13.59 -7.31 -10.91
CA VAL A 120 -14.26 -8.57 -11.18
C VAL A 120 -15.74 -8.37 -10.93
N HIS A 121 -16.53 -8.59 -11.98
CA HIS A 121 -17.96 -8.29 -11.94
C HIS A 121 -18.68 -9.09 -10.85
N GLY A 122 -19.44 -8.39 -10.01
CA GLY A 122 -20.27 -9.01 -8.97
C GLY A 122 -19.52 -9.45 -7.70
N ASP A 123 -18.21 -9.25 -7.62
CA ASP A 123 -17.41 -9.61 -6.43
C ASP A 123 -17.73 -8.74 -5.21
N VAL A 124 -17.57 -9.30 -4.00
CA VAL A 124 -17.82 -8.65 -2.71
C VAL A 124 -16.71 -9.01 -1.72
N GLY A 125 -16.30 -8.05 -0.89
CA GLY A 125 -15.22 -8.22 0.10
C GLY A 125 -13.86 -7.75 -0.42
N GLY A 126 -13.75 -7.49 -1.73
CA GLY A 126 -12.66 -6.76 -2.35
C GLY A 126 -11.54 -7.65 -2.90
N ARG A 127 -11.35 -7.60 -4.22
CA ARG A 127 -10.19 -8.15 -4.94
C ARG A 127 -8.93 -7.32 -4.74
N GLY A 128 -7.77 -7.85 -5.12
CA GLY A 128 -6.52 -7.10 -5.12
C GLY A 128 -6.48 -6.04 -6.24
N PRO A 129 -5.65 -5.01 -6.10
CA PRO A 129 -4.86 -4.68 -4.92
C PRO A 129 -5.69 -3.96 -3.85
N ALA A 130 -5.49 -4.27 -2.57
CA ALA A 130 -6.27 -3.72 -1.45
C ALA A 130 -5.46 -2.89 -0.44
N LYS A 131 -4.39 -2.22 -0.91
CA LYS A 131 -3.65 -1.09 -0.29
C LYS A 131 -2.22 -1.02 -0.86
N ASN A 132 -1.57 -2.18 -0.99
CA ASN A 132 -0.22 -2.27 -1.55
C ASN A 132 -0.26 -2.54 -3.05
N LYS A 133 0.75 -2.02 -3.74
CA LYS A 133 0.92 -2.15 -5.19
C LYS A 133 0.95 -3.59 -5.65
N ALA A 134 0.42 -3.82 -6.85
CA ALA A 134 0.65 -5.04 -7.58
C ALA A 134 2.11 -5.12 -8.07
N ILE A 135 2.60 -6.33 -8.31
CA ILE A 135 3.90 -6.56 -8.94
C ILE A 135 3.72 -7.30 -10.27
N VAL A 136 4.60 -7.02 -11.22
CA VAL A 136 4.73 -7.82 -12.44
C VAL A 136 5.78 -8.88 -12.19
N LEU A 137 5.42 -10.15 -12.38
CA LEU A 137 6.34 -11.28 -12.23
C LEU A 137 7.19 -11.49 -13.48
N SER A 138 8.22 -12.32 -13.31
CA SER A 138 9.09 -12.79 -14.38
C SER A 138 8.40 -13.48 -15.55
N ASP A 139 7.21 -14.05 -15.36
CA ASP A 139 6.38 -14.64 -16.42
C ASP A 139 5.45 -13.63 -17.12
N GLY A 140 5.51 -12.35 -16.72
CA GLY A 140 4.70 -11.26 -17.23
C GLY A 140 3.33 -11.12 -16.55
N ALA A 141 2.94 -12.04 -15.68
CA ALA A 141 1.66 -11.95 -14.97
C ALA A 141 1.72 -10.89 -13.86
N TRP A 142 0.56 -10.31 -13.56
CA TRP A 142 0.41 -9.35 -12.46
C TRP A 142 -0.06 -10.08 -11.21
N LEU A 143 0.54 -9.80 -10.05
CA LEU A 143 0.05 -10.21 -8.75
C LEU A 143 -0.44 -9.00 -7.95
N ALA A 144 -1.69 -9.01 -7.56
CA ALA A 144 -2.36 -7.96 -6.80
C ALA A 144 -2.77 -8.48 -5.41
N PRO A 145 -2.10 -8.05 -4.32
CA PRO A 145 -2.38 -8.56 -2.97
C PRO A 145 -3.69 -8.02 -2.39
N SER A 146 -4.43 -8.87 -1.66
CA SER A 146 -5.67 -8.50 -0.98
C SER A 146 -5.89 -9.28 0.32
N SER A 147 -7.03 -9.01 0.97
CA SER A 147 -7.48 -9.72 2.15
C SER A 147 -9.01 -9.75 2.25
N VAL A 148 -9.54 -10.78 2.88
CA VAL A 148 -10.92 -10.85 3.35
C VAL A 148 -10.95 -10.36 4.79
N GLU A 149 -11.76 -9.34 5.05
CA GLU A 149 -11.88 -8.72 6.37
C GLU A 149 -13.28 -8.93 6.93
N THR A 150 -13.42 -9.90 7.85
CA THR A 150 -14.68 -10.14 8.57
C THR A 150 -14.58 -9.63 10.02
N ASP A 151 -15.70 -9.72 10.75
CA ASP A 151 -15.71 -9.37 12.17
C ASP A 151 -14.93 -10.39 13.02
N ALA A 152 -14.88 -11.66 12.59
CA ALA A 152 -14.23 -12.75 13.29
C ALA A 152 -12.77 -12.95 12.86
N CYS A 153 -12.53 -13.07 11.55
CA CYS A 153 -11.25 -13.46 10.98
C CYS A 153 -10.83 -12.56 9.81
N TRP A 154 -9.53 -12.43 9.68
CA TRP A 154 -8.82 -11.71 8.63
C TRP A 154 -7.86 -12.65 7.92
N ASP A 155 -8.07 -12.81 6.61
CA ASP A 155 -7.30 -13.75 5.80
C ASP A 155 -6.76 -13.06 4.54
N ALA A 156 -5.49 -13.28 4.24
CA ALA A 156 -4.85 -12.74 3.06
C ALA A 156 -4.99 -13.67 1.85
N PHE A 157 -4.95 -13.10 0.65
CA PHE A 157 -4.86 -13.82 -0.62
C PHE A 157 -4.24 -12.93 -1.70
N VAL A 158 -3.98 -13.48 -2.88
CA VAL A 158 -3.44 -12.73 -4.02
C VAL A 158 -4.29 -12.98 -5.26
N ASP A 159 -4.59 -11.92 -5.99
CA ASP A 159 -5.18 -12.00 -7.32
C ASP A 159 -4.09 -12.02 -8.38
N ARG A 160 -4.25 -12.87 -9.40
CA ARG A 160 -3.33 -13.01 -10.52
C ARG A 160 -4.02 -12.71 -11.85
N SER A 161 -3.38 -11.92 -12.70
CA SER A 161 -3.83 -11.66 -14.08
C SER A 161 -2.73 -12.00 -15.08
N CYS A 162 -3.07 -12.72 -16.15
CA CYS A 162 -2.15 -13.11 -17.23
C CYS A 162 -2.31 -12.27 -18.49
N ASP A 163 -3.24 -11.31 -18.50
CA ASP A 163 -3.71 -10.60 -19.68
C ASP A 163 -3.79 -9.10 -19.41
N CYS A 164 -2.79 -8.58 -18.69
CA CYS A 164 -2.62 -7.15 -18.42
C CYS A 164 -3.84 -6.52 -17.70
N GLY A 165 -4.41 -7.25 -16.74
CA GLY A 165 -5.48 -6.77 -15.88
C GLY A 165 -6.90 -6.95 -16.42
N GLU A 166 -7.08 -7.62 -17.56
CA GLU A 166 -8.41 -7.87 -18.14
C GLU A 166 -9.19 -8.94 -17.36
N ASN A 167 -8.53 -10.03 -16.96
CA ASN A 167 -9.11 -11.10 -16.14
C ASN A 167 -8.25 -11.43 -14.91
N TRP A 168 -8.90 -11.82 -13.82
CA TRP A 168 -8.26 -12.05 -12.53
C TRP A 168 -8.71 -13.36 -11.88
N SER A 169 -7.74 -14.23 -11.58
CA SER A 169 -7.92 -15.43 -10.78
C SER A 169 -7.42 -15.21 -9.35
N ARG A 170 -8.23 -15.61 -8.36
CA ARG A 170 -7.88 -15.51 -6.95
C ARG A 170 -7.14 -16.77 -6.48
N SER A 171 -6.03 -16.60 -5.75
CA SER A 171 -5.34 -17.71 -5.06
C SER A 171 -6.20 -18.29 -3.93
N GLY A 172 -5.76 -19.43 -3.38
CA GLY A 172 -6.19 -19.85 -2.05
C GLY A 172 -5.87 -18.80 -0.98
N LEU A 173 -6.51 -18.90 0.18
CA LEU A 173 -6.12 -18.10 1.34
C LEU A 173 -4.70 -18.48 1.78
N VAL A 174 -3.93 -17.50 2.23
CA VAL A 174 -2.63 -17.72 2.88
C VAL A 174 -2.89 -18.53 4.15
N PRO A 175 -2.33 -19.74 4.30
CA PRO A 175 -2.65 -20.58 5.45
C PRO A 175 -2.18 -19.94 6.77
N ILE A 176 -3.04 -19.91 7.77
CA ILE A 176 -2.71 -19.46 9.13
C ILE A 176 -3.61 -20.19 10.14
N ASP A 177 -3.06 -20.55 11.30
CA ASP A 177 -3.83 -21.18 12.38
C ASP A 177 -4.48 -20.12 13.27
N HIS A 178 -5.73 -19.74 12.95
CA HIS A 178 -6.54 -18.81 13.73
C HIS A 178 -6.74 -19.24 15.19
N GLY A 179 -6.67 -20.54 15.51
CA GLY A 179 -6.79 -21.03 16.89
C GLY A 179 -5.60 -20.64 17.77
N SER A 180 -4.47 -20.31 17.15
CA SER A 180 -3.24 -19.87 17.83
C SER A 180 -3.12 -18.35 17.98
N LEU A 181 -3.97 -17.57 17.30
CA LEU A 181 -3.90 -16.11 17.26
C LEU A 181 -4.71 -15.48 18.40
N ARG A 182 -4.28 -14.29 18.83
CA ARG A 182 -4.99 -13.48 19.83
C ARG A 182 -6.03 -12.56 19.20
N GLY A 183 -5.71 -12.04 18.02
CA GLY A 183 -6.55 -11.14 17.24
C GLY A 183 -7.14 -11.81 16.00
N LYS A 184 -7.43 -11.01 14.98
CA LYS A 184 -8.20 -11.42 13.81
C LYS A 184 -7.39 -12.13 12.72
N GLY A 185 -6.08 -11.92 12.65
CA GLY A 185 -5.25 -12.54 11.61
C GLY A 185 -4.39 -11.56 10.82
N ILE A 186 -4.24 -11.84 9.52
CA ILE A 186 -3.28 -11.20 8.62
C ILE A 186 -3.97 -10.55 7.42
N ILE A 187 -3.53 -9.36 7.04
CA ILE A 187 -4.12 -8.56 5.96
C ILE A 187 -3.08 -7.74 5.20
N GLN A 188 -3.52 -7.12 4.10
CA GLN A 188 -2.78 -6.10 3.34
C GLN A 188 -1.33 -6.51 3.02
N PRO A 189 -1.13 -7.62 2.27
CA PRO A 189 0.21 -8.08 1.94
C PRO A 189 0.96 -7.06 1.08
N THR A 190 2.29 -7.01 1.21
CA THR A 190 3.19 -6.43 0.21
C THR A 190 4.03 -7.56 -0.39
N LEU A 191 4.27 -7.52 -1.71
CA LEU A 191 4.87 -8.63 -2.46
C LEU A 191 6.24 -8.27 -3.05
N TRP A 192 7.09 -9.28 -3.24
CA TRP A 192 8.24 -9.20 -4.14
C TRP A 192 8.60 -10.58 -4.69
N GLU A 193 9.16 -10.63 -5.90
CA GLU A 193 9.72 -11.85 -6.49
C GLU A 193 11.25 -11.83 -6.32
N SER A 194 11.83 -12.85 -5.69
CA SER A 194 13.29 -12.91 -5.45
C SER A 194 14.03 -13.58 -6.61
N ALA A 195 13.39 -14.57 -7.23
CA ALA A 195 13.81 -15.33 -8.39
C ALA A 195 12.55 -15.77 -9.16
N PRO A 196 12.65 -16.07 -10.47
CA PRO A 196 11.48 -16.48 -11.26
C PRO A 196 10.65 -17.57 -10.58
N GLY A 197 9.36 -17.30 -10.37
CA GLY A 197 8.42 -18.22 -9.71
C GLY A 197 8.47 -18.24 -8.18
N THR A 198 9.46 -17.58 -7.56
CA THR A 198 9.61 -17.51 -6.10
C THR A 198 9.17 -16.14 -5.60
N VAL A 199 7.94 -16.10 -5.08
CA VAL A 199 7.28 -14.89 -4.61
C VAL A 199 7.20 -14.90 -3.09
N HIS A 200 7.39 -13.75 -2.48
CA HIS A 200 7.34 -13.59 -1.04
C HIS A 200 6.32 -12.51 -0.70
N MET A 201 5.81 -12.58 0.53
CA MET A 201 4.99 -11.52 1.08
C MET A 201 5.35 -11.20 2.52
N LEU A 202 5.18 -9.91 2.87
CA LEU A 202 5.05 -9.47 4.25
C LEU A 202 3.62 -8.99 4.48
N LEU A 203 3.07 -9.29 5.66
CA LEU A 203 1.68 -9.03 6.01
C LEU A 203 1.60 -8.20 7.30
N ARG A 204 0.68 -7.25 7.30
CA ARG A 204 0.18 -6.62 8.53
C ARG A 204 -0.60 -7.68 9.32
N SER A 205 -0.53 -7.65 10.64
CA SER A 205 -1.30 -8.56 11.51
C SER A 205 -1.85 -7.86 12.74
N SER A 206 -2.85 -8.49 13.37
CA SER A 206 -3.33 -8.15 14.71
C SER A 206 -2.44 -8.66 15.86
N GLU A 207 -1.37 -9.40 15.55
CA GLU A 207 -0.55 -10.10 16.55
C GLU A 207 0.64 -9.28 17.04
N GLY A 208 0.69 -8.00 16.69
CA GLY A 208 1.77 -7.11 17.11
C GLY A 208 3.10 -7.31 16.38
N SER A 209 3.12 -8.09 15.28
CA SER A 209 4.30 -8.37 14.46
C SER A 209 3.93 -8.43 12.97
N ILE A 210 4.91 -8.20 12.10
CA ILE A 210 4.77 -8.47 10.67
C ILE A 210 4.87 -9.98 10.45
N TYR A 211 4.00 -10.53 9.61
CA TYR A 211 4.02 -11.94 9.21
C TYR A 211 4.65 -12.10 7.83
N ARG A 212 5.19 -13.28 7.55
CA ARG A 212 5.73 -13.67 6.24
C ARG A 212 5.06 -14.93 5.74
N SER A 213 4.87 -15.00 4.42
CA SER A 213 4.56 -16.23 3.70
C SER A 213 5.26 -16.20 2.33
N ASP A 214 5.55 -17.38 1.79
CA ASP A 214 6.29 -17.55 0.56
C ASP A 214 5.56 -18.51 -0.38
N SER A 215 5.69 -18.25 -1.68
CA SER A 215 5.20 -19.06 -2.79
C SER A 215 6.37 -19.47 -3.68
N ARG A 216 6.30 -20.70 -4.21
CA ARG A 216 7.28 -21.26 -5.17
C ARG A 216 6.64 -21.61 -6.51
N ASP A 217 5.43 -21.13 -6.73
CA ASP A 217 4.56 -21.44 -7.86
C ASP A 217 3.86 -20.18 -8.37
N LEU A 218 4.62 -19.07 -8.51
CA LEU A 218 4.13 -17.82 -9.10
C LEU A 218 2.94 -17.19 -8.35
N GLY A 219 2.83 -17.44 -7.04
CA GLY A 219 1.73 -16.94 -6.20
C GLY A 219 0.45 -17.76 -6.24
N GLU A 220 0.44 -18.94 -6.87
CA GLU A 220 -0.72 -19.85 -6.90
C GLU A 220 -1.03 -20.43 -5.51
N SER A 221 -0.01 -20.84 -4.76
CA SER A 221 -0.14 -21.32 -3.39
C SER A 221 0.92 -20.72 -2.46
N TRP A 222 0.62 -20.76 -1.16
CA TRP A 222 1.39 -20.07 -0.13
C TRP A 222 1.68 -21.02 1.03
N CYS A 223 2.89 -20.95 1.58
CA CYS A 223 3.22 -21.66 2.80
C CYS A 223 2.49 -21.04 4.02
N PRO A 224 2.34 -21.77 5.13
CA PRO A 224 1.77 -21.22 6.34
C PRO A 224 2.49 -19.95 6.79
N ALA A 225 1.72 -18.90 7.07
CA ALA A 225 2.26 -17.62 7.50
C ALA A 225 2.88 -17.73 8.89
N CYS A 226 4.05 -17.13 9.08
CA CYS A 226 4.76 -17.10 10.35
C CYS A 226 5.12 -15.68 10.77
N ALA A 227 5.15 -15.43 12.08
CA ALA A 227 5.60 -14.15 12.62
C ALA A 227 7.10 -13.94 12.35
N THR A 228 7.45 -12.73 11.93
CA THR A 228 8.84 -12.29 11.78
C THR A 228 9.35 -11.63 13.07
N GLY A 229 10.65 -11.29 13.13
CA GLY A 229 11.22 -10.47 14.20
C GLY A 229 10.86 -8.98 14.13
N LEU A 230 10.03 -8.55 13.17
CA LEU A 230 9.66 -7.15 12.99
C LEU A 230 8.38 -6.81 13.78
N PRO A 231 8.43 -5.93 14.79
CA PRO A 231 7.24 -5.49 15.49
C PRO A 231 6.35 -4.64 14.59
N ASN A 232 5.03 -4.73 14.75
CA ASN A 232 4.10 -3.85 14.04
C ASN A 232 2.85 -3.60 14.87
N ASN A 233 2.29 -2.39 14.76
CA ASN A 233 1.21 -1.92 15.61
C ASN A 233 -0.17 -2.19 14.99
N ASN A 234 -0.26 -3.18 14.10
CA ASN A 234 -1.37 -3.39 13.20
C ASN A 234 -1.66 -2.15 12.32
N SER A 235 -0.61 -1.51 11.79
CA SER A 235 -0.74 -0.46 10.75
C SER A 235 -0.20 -0.94 9.41
N GLY A 236 -0.67 -0.30 8.33
CA GLY A 236 -0.24 -0.63 6.97
C GLY A 236 1.28 -0.54 6.82
N ILE A 237 1.82 -1.49 6.07
CA ILE A 237 3.24 -1.59 5.68
C ILE A 237 3.33 -1.57 4.16
N ASP A 238 4.46 -1.19 3.58
CA ASP A 238 4.76 -1.41 2.16
C ASP A 238 6.25 -1.65 1.97
N LEU A 239 6.59 -2.47 0.98
CA LEU A 239 7.95 -2.87 0.66
C LEU A 239 8.21 -2.70 -0.83
N VAL A 240 9.43 -2.35 -1.19
CA VAL A 240 9.90 -2.44 -2.58
C VAL A 240 11.19 -3.24 -2.66
N ARG A 241 11.31 -4.05 -3.72
CA ARG A 241 12.57 -4.65 -4.13
C ARG A 241 13.27 -3.74 -5.13
N MET A 242 14.48 -3.32 -4.81
CA MET A 242 15.32 -2.49 -5.67
C MET A 242 15.94 -3.32 -6.79
N ALA A 243 16.48 -2.65 -7.81
CA ALA A 243 17.11 -3.30 -8.97
C ALA A 243 18.34 -4.15 -8.59
N ASP A 244 19.07 -3.74 -7.55
CA ASP A 244 20.20 -4.46 -6.96
C ASP A 244 19.77 -5.56 -5.96
N ARG A 245 18.46 -5.88 -5.92
CA ARG A 245 17.81 -6.92 -5.11
C ARG A 245 17.65 -6.60 -3.63
N ARG A 246 18.12 -5.46 -3.14
CA ARG A 246 17.86 -5.02 -1.76
C ARG A 246 16.37 -4.78 -1.57
N LEU A 247 15.85 -5.09 -0.39
CA LEU A 247 14.46 -4.82 -0.01
C LEU A 247 14.44 -3.59 0.89
N VAL A 248 13.53 -2.65 0.64
CA VAL A 248 13.28 -1.50 1.52
C VAL A 248 11.85 -1.56 2.01
N LEU A 249 11.69 -1.64 3.33
CA LEU A 249 10.41 -1.73 4.03
C LEU A 249 10.12 -0.43 4.77
N VAL A 250 8.87 0.05 4.65
CA VAL A 250 8.36 1.18 5.44
C VAL A 250 7.23 0.71 6.34
N PHE A 251 7.34 0.97 7.64
CA PHE A 251 6.38 0.52 8.65
C PHE A 251 6.52 1.28 9.98
N ASN A 252 5.62 1.01 10.93
CA ASN A 252 5.70 1.48 12.30
C ASN A 252 6.26 0.35 13.21
N PRO A 253 7.47 0.49 13.78
CA PRO A 253 8.15 -0.57 14.53
C PRO A 253 7.70 -0.60 16.01
N VAL A 254 6.39 -0.53 16.23
CA VAL A 254 5.77 -0.53 17.57
C VAL A 254 4.96 -1.80 17.68
N ALA A 255 5.17 -2.64 18.69
CA ALA A 255 4.42 -3.88 18.83
C ALA A 255 2.99 -3.64 19.39
N GLY A 256 2.08 -4.57 19.09
CA GLY A 256 0.73 -4.64 19.66
C GLY A 256 -0.39 -4.42 18.64
N ASP A 257 -1.63 -4.68 19.04
CA ASP A 257 -2.81 -4.42 18.21
C ASP A 257 -3.30 -2.98 18.42
N TRP A 258 -3.46 -2.22 17.34
CA TRP A 258 -3.84 -0.80 17.35
C TRP A 258 -2.92 0.11 18.19
N GLY A 259 -1.62 -0.19 18.19
CA GLY A 259 -0.60 0.59 18.89
C GLY A 259 -0.29 1.95 18.26
N ALA A 260 0.63 2.71 18.86
CA ALA A 260 0.99 4.05 18.40
C ALA A 260 1.56 4.04 16.96
N ARG A 261 1.09 4.97 16.12
CA ARG A 261 1.52 5.16 14.72
C ARG A 261 2.69 6.13 14.59
N THR A 262 3.57 6.12 15.59
CA THR A 262 4.78 6.94 15.66
C THR A 262 5.86 6.15 16.40
N PRO A 263 7.09 6.07 15.89
CA PRO A 263 7.58 6.62 14.62
C PRO A 263 7.09 5.85 13.39
N ILE A 264 7.28 6.42 12.20
CA ILE A 264 7.30 5.68 10.92
C ILE A 264 8.74 5.63 10.41
N VAL A 265 9.20 4.45 9.99
CA VAL A 265 10.61 4.18 9.69
C VAL A 265 10.80 3.43 8.38
N CYS A 266 12.01 3.54 7.82
CA CYS A 266 12.55 2.66 6.79
C CYS A 266 13.54 1.67 7.39
N ARG A 267 13.54 0.43 6.87
CA ARG A 267 14.62 -0.55 7.07
C ARG A 267 14.97 -1.22 5.75
N MET A 268 16.20 -1.68 5.63
CA MET A 268 16.72 -2.39 4.46
C MET A 268 17.13 -3.82 4.79
N SER A 269 16.93 -4.73 3.85
CA SER A 269 17.40 -6.12 3.89
C SER A 269 18.17 -6.46 2.61
N GLU A 270 19.28 -7.19 2.75
CA GLU A 270 20.12 -7.68 1.65
C GLU A 270 20.04 -9.21 1.48
N ASP A 271 19.35 -9.88 2.40
CA ASP A 271 19.25 -11.34 2.51
C ASP A 271 17.80 -11.83 2.33
N ASN A 272 17.06 -11.16 1.45
CA ASN A 272 15.69 -11.55 1.07
C ASN A 272 14.68 -11.53 2.24
N GLY A 273 14.84 -10.56 3.14
CA GLY A 273 13.90 -10.27 4.23
C GLY A 273 14.15 -11.06 5.52
N GLU A 274 15.25 -11.81 5.61
CA GLU A 274 15.63 -12.56 6.81
C GLU A 274 16.14 -11.63 7.92
N THR A 275 17.03 -10.69 7.57
CA THR A 275 17.56 -9.69 8.49
C THR A 275 17.40 -8.27 7.96
N TRP A 276 17.37 -7.31 8.88
CA TRP A 276 17.03 -5.92 8.59
C TRP A 276 17.97 -4.97 9.32
N CYS A 277 18.45 -3.92 8.64
CA CYS A 277 19.32 -2.90 9.25
C CYS A 277 18.61 -2.11 10.35
N GLU A 278 19.33 -1.22 11.04
CA GLU A 278 18.74 -0.30 12.02
C GLU A 278 17.66 0.61 11.42
N ASN A 279 16.79 1.14 12.28
CA ASN A 279 15.71 2.02 11.88
C ASN A 279 16.24 3.35 11.32
N PHE A 280 15.78 3.71 10.13
CA PHE A 280 15.88 5.08 9.63
C PHE A 280 14.54 5.80 9.83
N VAL A 281 14.49 6.75 10.76
CA VAL A 281 13.23 7.43 11.12
C VAL A 281 12.85 8.45 10.05
N LEU A 282 11.71 8.23 9.41
CA LEU A 282 11.14 9.18 8.44
C LEU A 282 10.42 10.32 9.17
N ASP A 283 9.57 9.98 10.13
CA ASP A 283 8.86 10.92 11.00
C ASP A 283 8.56 10.31 12.36
N HIS A 284 8.44 11.17 13.35
CA HIS A 284 8.10 10.80 14.71
C HIS A 284 7.47 11.96 15.48
N ASN A 285 6.76 11.59 16.54
CA ASN A 285 6.27 12.47 17.58
C ASN A 285 6.35 11.69 18.90
N GLU A 286 7.22 12.12 19.79
CA GLU A 286 7.46 11.44 21.08
C GLU A 286 6.35 11.69 22.10
N LYS A 287 5.64 12.81 21.99
CA LYS A 287 4.62 13.26 22.95
C LYS A 287 3.39 13.76 22.21
N PRO A 288 2.69 12.87 21.49
CA PRO A 288 1.51 13.26 20.74
C PRO A 288 0.42 13.76 21.70
N LYS A 289 -0.16 14.92 21.37
CA LYS A 289 -1.25 15.51 22.17
C LYS A 289 -2.53 14.66 22.13
N ASP A 290 -2.74 13.97 21.03
CA ASP A 290 -3.83 13.06 20.77
C ASP A 290 -3.41 12.02 19.70
N LYS A 291 -4.30 11.09 19.36
CA LYS A 291 -4.01 10.06 18.34
C LYS A 291 -3.66 10.66 16.97
N GLN A 292 -4.32 11.75 16.57
CA GLN A 292 -4.11 12.39 15.27
C GLN A 292 -2.74 13.08 15.20
N ASP A 293 -2.29 13.70 16.29
CA ASP A 293 -1.00 14.38 16.35
C ASP A 293 0.20 13.42 16.23
N GLY A 294 0.01 12.14 16.59
CA GLY A 294 0.99 11.05 16.46
C GLY A 294 0.76 10.11 15.28
N GLU A 295 -0.06 10.49 14.31
CA GLU A 295 -0.48 9.63 13.21
C GLU A 295 0.45 9.77 11.99
N PHE A 296 1.40 8.84 11.85
CA PHE A 296 2.22 8.66 10.64
C PHE A 296 2.08 7.23 10.14
N SER A 297 1.41 7.01 9.02
CA SER A 297 0.96 5.65 8.69
C SER A 297 0.60 5.45 7.23
N TYR A 298 0.29 4.20 6.89
CA TYR A 298 -0.11 3.77 5.55
C TYR A 298 0.87 4.27 4.47
N PRO A 299 2.15 3.83 4.57
CA PRO A 299 3.14 4.22 3.60
C PRO A 299 2.88 3.54 2.26
N ALA A 300 3.30 4.16 1.18
CA ALA A 300 3.54 3.51 -0.10
C ALA A 300 4.98 3.80 -0.53
N ILE A 301 5.64 2.83 -1.15
CA ILE A 301 7.03 2.95 -1.58
C ILE A 301 7.22 2.36 -2.98
N VAL A 302 7.96 3.07 -3.83
CA VAL A 302 8.46 2.60 -5.12
C VAL A 302 9.96 2.90 -5.22
N ALA A 303 10.65 2.21 -6.13
CA ALA A 303 12.10 2.36 -6.30
C ALA A 303 12.44 2.61 -7.77
N GLU A 304 13.49 3.38 -7.99
CA GLU A 304 14.14 3.54 -9.28
C GLU A 304 15.64 3.67 -9.04
N GLN A 305 16.43 2.77 -9.64
CA GLN A 305 17.88 2.71 -9.44
C GLN A 305 18.25 2.60 -7.95
N ASP A 306 19.05 3.53 -7.43
CA ASP A 306 19.49 3.66 -6.04
C ASP A 306 18.58 4.54 -5.18
N ARG A 307 17.41 4.93 -5.72
CA ARG A 307 16.45 5.81 -5.03
C ARG A 307 15.17 5.08 -4.67
N VAL A 308 14.58 5.50 -3.56
CA VAL A 308 13.23 5.12 -3.15
C VAL A 308 12.37 6.36 -2.95
N PHE A 309 11.11 6.25 -3.34
CA PHE A 309 10.11 7.31 -3.28
C PHE A 309 8.97 6.81 -2.42
N ILE A 310 8.72 7.54 -1.34
CA ILE A 310 7.85 7.12 -0.27
C ILE A 310 6.77 8.19 -0.09
N THR A 311 5.52 7.75 0.04
CA THR A 311 4.44 8.61 0.53
C THR A 311 3.82 8.00 1.76
N TYR A 312 3.31 8.82 2.68
CA TYR A 312 2.53 8.32 3.83
C TYR A 312 1.55 9.36 4.32
N THR A 313 0.56 8.88 5.08
CA THR A 313 -0.39 9.75 5.75
C THR A 313 0.31 10.53 6.85
N TRP A 314 0.20 11.85 6.81
CA TRP A 314 0.71 12.74 7.84
C TRP A 314 -0.47 13.35 8.60
N LYS A 315 -0.67 12.91 9.85
CA LYS A 315 -1.68 13.38 10.80
C LYS A 315 -3.12 13.38 10.27
N ARG A 316 -3.40 12.59 9.24
CA ARG A 316 -4.62 12.62 8.41
C ARG A 316 -4.96 13.98 7.79
N ARG A 317 -4.02 14.93 7.75
CA ARG A 317 -4.24 16.30 7.25
C ARG A 317 -3.54 16.57 5.93
N THR A 318 -2.47 15.83 5.66
CA THR A 318 -1.81 15.84 4.35
C THR A 318 -1.17 14.48 4.06
N ILE A 319 -0.58 14.35 2.88
CA ILE A 319 0.32 13.27 2.50
C ILE A 319 1.75 13.81 2.49
N GLU A 320 2.67 13.14 3.17
CA GLU A 320 4.10 13.42 3.07
C GLU A 320 4.67 12.69 1.85
N PHE A 321 5.61 13.32 1.15
CA PHE A 321 6.43 12.70 0.13
C PHE A 321 7.91 12.79 0.51
N CYS A 322 8.62 11.66 0.44
CA CYS A 322 10.05 11.55 0.68
C CYS A 322 10.74 10.88 -0.51
N GLU A 323 11.85 11.45 -0.96
CA GLU A 323 12.80 10.83 -1.88
C GLU A 323 14.08 10.54 -1.08
N LEU A 324 14.49 9.27 -1.03
CA LEU A 324 15.72 8.85 -0.36
C LEU A 324 16.68 8.22 -1.37
N THR A 325 17.97 8.48 -1.22
CA THR A 325 19.03 7.71 -1.86
C THR A 325 19.50 6.60 -0.91
N VAL A 326 19.76 5.42 -1.47
CA VAL A 326 20.11 4.20 -0.74
C VAL A 326 21.53 3.76 -1.12
N SER A 327 22.46 3.86 -0.17
CA SER A 327 23.86 3.43 -0.31
C SER A 327 24.17 2.26 0.61
#